data_AF-A0A6A6LC67-F1
#
_entry.id   AF-A0A6A6LC67-F1
#
_cell.length_a   1.000
_cell.length_b   1.000
_cell.length_c   1.000
_cell.angle_alpha   90.00
_cell.angle_beta   90.00
_cell.angle_gamma   90.00
#
_symmetry.space_group_name_H-M   'P 1'
#
loop_
_entity.id
_entity.type
_entity.pdbx_description
1 polymer ?
#
loop_
_entity_poly.entity_id
_entity_poly.type
_entity_poly.pdbx_seq_one_letter_code
_entity_poly.pdbx_strand_id
1 'polypeptide(L)'
;MASTTSIVLASNPPAYSANTELDAIRSVIQESERILEKLQKQEDSMVQEVTERAKDLRDKEFKLPYQKPMPCLADYEACRDCYKEHGNDILKCAPLTRSYYDCVRRVKQHSSKKVDMLIWHPLWLSYK
;
A
#
# COMPACT_ATOMS: atom_id res chain seq x y z
N MET A 1 -46.34 -36.54 -54.73
CA MET A 1 -45.18 -35.79 -54.23
C MET A 1 -44.70 -36.49 -52.97
N ALA A 2 -43.70 -37.37 -53.09
CA ALA A 2 -43.14 -38.11 -51.97
C ALA A 2 -41.94 -37.33 -51.43
N SER A 3 -42.03 -36.86 -50.19
CA SER A 3 -40.96 -36.13 -49.52
C SER A 3 -40.12 -37.13 -48.74
N THR A 4 -39.00 -37.55 -49.32
CA THR A 4 -38.06 -38.48 -48.72
C THR A 4 -37.20 -37.74 -47.70
N THR A 5 -37.43 -37.95 -46.41
CA THR A 5 -36.57 -37.46 -45.34
C THR A 5 -35.40 -38.42 -45.18
N SER A 6 -34.20 -38.00 -45.62
CA SER A 6 -32.96 -38.77 -45.42
C SER A 6 -32.52 -38.69 -43.96
N ILE A 7 -32.48 -39.83 -43.28
CA ILE A 7 -31.84 -40.00 -41.97
C ILE A 7 -30.32 -40.07 -42.21
N VAL A 8 -29.58 -39.09 -41.68
CA VAL A 8 -28.11 -39.14 -41.65
C VAL A 8 -27.71 -40.06 -40.50
N LEU A 9 -27.16 -41.23 -40.80
CA LEU A 9 -26.49 -42.07 -39.80
C LEU A 9 -25.29 -41.30 -39.26
N ALA A 10 -25.28 -41.05 -37.96
CA ALA A 10 -24.10 -40.63 -37.24
C ALA A 10 -23.01 -41.69 -37.44
N SER A 11 -21.90 -41.33 -38.09
CA SER A 11 -20.74 -42.20 -38.17
C SER A 11 -20.13 -42.30 -36.78
N ASN A 12 -20.06 -43.52 -36.22
CA ASN A 12 -19.24 -43.78 -35.05
C ASN A 12 -17.81 -43.27 -35.34
N PRO A 13 -17.20 -42.50 -34.42
CA PRO A 13 -15.79 -42.17 -34.55
C PRO A 13 -14.99 -43.49 -34.61
N PRO A 14 -13.85 -43.52 -35.34
CA PRO A 14 -12.97 -44.68 -35.34
C PRO A 14 -12.70 -45.05 -33.89
N ALA A 15 -12.69 -46.35 -33.59
CA ALA A 15 -12.45 -46.89 -32.25
C ALA A 15 -11.02 -46.57 -31.78
N TYR A 16 -10.75 -45.29 -31.50
CA TYR A 16 -9.70 -44.88 -30.61
C TYR A 16 -10.08 -45.52 -29.28
N SER A 17 -9.26 -46.42 -28.78
CA SER A 17 -9.59 -47.12 -27.54
C SER A 17 -9.85 -46.07 -26.46
N ALA A 18 -10.92 -46.17 -25.68
CA ALA A 18 -11.21 -45.21 -24.61
C ALA A 18 -9.99 -45.00 -23.67
N ASN A 19 -9.13 -46.02 -23.57
CA ASN A 19 -7.87 -45.98 -22.83
C ASN A 19 -6.87 -44.96 -23.39
N THR A 20 -6.72 -44.84 -24.70
CA THR A 20 -5.78 -43.90 -25.32
C THR A 20 -6.22 -42.43 -25.19
N GLU A 21 -7.54 -42.17 -25.16
CA GLU A 21 -8.05 -40.82 -24.85
C GLU A 21 -7.83 -40.47 -23.38
N LEU A 22 -8.06 -41.42 -22.47
CA LEU A 22 -7.82 -41.23 -21.03
C LEU A 22 -6.35 -40.97 -20.70
N ASP A 23 -5.43 -41.68 -21.37
CA ASP A 23 -4.00 -41.48 -21.19
C ASP A 23 -3.55 -40.11 -21.73
N ALA A 24 -4.11 -39.67 -22.86
CA ALA A 24 -3.87 -38.32 -23.38
C ALA A 24 -4.35 -37.24 -22.40
N ILE A 25 -5.55 -37.40 -21.83
CA ILE A 25 -6.10 -36.48 -20.82
C ILE A 25 -5.19 -36.45 -19.58
N ARG A 26 -4.76 -37.63 -19.08
CA ARG A 26 -3.87 -37.71 -17.92
C ARG A 26 -2.54 -37.03 -18.17
N SER A 27 -1.97 -37.18 -19.37
CA SER A 27 -0.72 -36.50 -19.75
C SER A 27 -0.87 -34.98 -19.74
N VAL A 28 -2.00 -34.45 -20.24
CA VAL A 28 -2.27 -33.00 -20.23
C VAL A 28 -2.42 -32.49 -18.80
N ILE A 29 -3.10 -33.24 -17.93
CA ILE A 29 -3.25 -32.86 -16.51
C ILE A 29 -1.87 -32.80 -15.83
N GLN A 30 -1.05 -33.84 -15.97
CA GLN A 30 0.29 -33.86 -15.37
C GLN A 30 1.17 -32.72 -15.87
N GLU A 31 1.08 -32.37 -17.15
CA GLU A 31 1.83 -31.24 -17.69
C GLU A 31 1.30 -29.90 -17.16
N SER A 32 -0.02 -29.76 -17.02
CA SER A 32 -0.61 -28.56 -16.41
C SER A 32 -0.18 -28.37 -14.96
N GLU A 33 -0.11 -29.44 -14.17
CA GLU A 33 0.35 -29.41 -12.78
C GLU A 33 1.83 -28.97 -12.68
N ARG A 34 2.70 -29.50 -13.55
CA ARG A 34 4.11 -29.08 -13.63
C ARG A 34 4.28 -27.62 -14.00
N ILE A 35 3.45 -27.12 -14.94
CA ILE A 35 3.48 -25.72 -15.34
C ILE A 35 2.98 -24.84 -14.20
N LEU A 36 1.92 -25.24 -13.50
CA LEU A 36 1.40 -24.51 -12.34
C LEU A 36 2.45 -24.39 -11.23
N GLU A 37 3.16 -25.45 -10.89
CA GLU A 37 4.24 -25.38 -9.89
C GLU A 37 5.36 -24.41 -10.28
N LYS A 38 5.70 -24.34 -11.57
CA LYS A 38 6.72 -23.40 -12.08
C LYS A 38 6.21 -21.96 -12.01
N LEU A 39 4.97 -21.72 -12.41
CA LEU A 39 4.35 -20.40 -12.37
C LEU A 39 4.22 -19.90 -10.93
N GLN A 40 3.81 -20.77 -9.99
CA GLN A 40 3.72 -20.40 -8.58
C GLN A 40 5.08 -19.95 -8.03
N LYS A 41 6.14 -20.72 -8.31
CA LYS A 41 7.51 -20.33 -7.89
C LYS A 41 7.96 -19.01 -8.50
N GLN A 42 7.59 -18.76 -9.76
CA GLN A 42 7.93 -17.51 -10.44
C GLN A 42 7.16 -16.32 -9.85
N GLU A 43 5.87 -16.50 -9.55
CA GLU A 43 5.04 -15.50 -8.88
C GLU A 43 5.62 -15.16 -7.50
N ASP A 44 5.91 -16.17 -6.67
CA ASP A 44 6.47 -15.97 -5.33
C ASP A 44 7.81 -15.21 -5.38
N SER A 45 8.69 -15.59 -6.32
CA SER A 45 9.96 -14.90 -6.54
C SER A 45 9.76 -13.46 -6.99
N MET A 46 8.81 -13.22 -7.88
CA MET A 46 8.52 -11.88 -8.39
C MET A 46 7.94 -10.99 -7.28
N VAL A 47 7.02 -11.51 -6.46
CA VAL A 47 6.45 -10.82 -5.30
C VAL A 47 7.54 -10.41 -4.31
N GLN A 48 8.48 -11.31 -4.02
CA GLN A 48 9.61 -10.99 -3.16
C GLN A 48 10.47 -9.87 -3.75
N GLU A 49 10.82 -9.96 -5.04
CA GLU A 49 11.64 -8.95 -5.72
C GLU A 49 10.99 -7.56 -5.71
N VAL A 50 9.70 -7.46 -6.08
CA VAL A 50 9.00 -6.16 -6.09
C VAL A 50 8.82 -5.60 -4.68
N THR A 51 8.61 -6.47 -3.68
CA THR A 51 8.49 -6.06 -2.28
C THR A 51 9.81 -5.47 -1.78
N GLU A 52 10.93 -6.14 -2.02
CA GLU A 52 12.24 -5.64 -1.60
C GLU A 52 12.64 -4.37 -2.35
N ARG A 53 12.37 -4.28 -3.66
CA ARG A 53 12.60 -3.04 -4.42
C ARG A 53 11.72 -1.88 -3.94
N ALA A 54 10.45 -2.13 -3.62
CA ALA A 54 9.57 -1.09 -3.09
C ALA A 54 10.04 -0.57 -1.72
N LYS A 55 10.54 -1.47 -0.84
CA LYS A 55 11.17 -1.08 0.43
C LYS A 55 12.42 -0.23 0.18
N ASP A 56 13.30 -0.68 -0.70
CA ASP A 56 14.56 0.01 -1.02
C ASP A 56 14.30 1.42 -1.59
N LEU A 57 13.36 1.55 -2.54
CA LEU A 57 12.97 2.84 -3.10
C LEU A 57 12.34 3.75 -2.04
N ARG A 58 11.44 3.23 -1.21
CA ARG A 58 10.88 4.02 -0.10
C ARG A 58 11.97 4.52 0.84
N ASP A 59 12.91 3.64 1.17
CA ASP A 59 13.97 3.94 2.10
C ASP A 59 15.06 4.82 1.48
N LYS A 60 15.24 4.86 0.16
CA LYS A 60 16.25 5.73 -0.48
C LYS A 60 15.69 7.05 -0.97
N GLU A 61 14.55 7.01 -1.65
CA GLU A 61 13.98 8.15 -2.38
C GLU A 61 12.90 8.87 -1.58
N PHE A 62 12.15 8.14 -0.75
CA PHE A 62 11.03 8.69 0.01
C PHE A 62 11.33 8.83 1.51
N LYS A 63 12.62 8.95 1.90
CA LYS A 63 12.92 9.50 3.22
C LYS A 63 12.38 10.92 3.24
N LEU A 64 11.40 11.19 4.11
CA LEU A 64 11.08 12.57 4.42
C LEU A 64 12.38 13.25 4.85
N PRO A 65 12.78 14.37 4.23
CA PRO A 65 13.89 15.17 4.71
C PRO A 65 13.73 15.33 6.21
N TYR A 66 14.81 15.08 6.98
CA TYR A 66 14.82 15.01 8.44
C TYR A 66 13.60 15.69 9.06
N GLN A 67 12.64 14.87 9.51
CA GLN A 67 11.42 15.40 10.10
C GLN A 67 11.85 16.11 11.38
N LYS A 68 11.71 17.44 11.38
CA LYS A 68 12.01 18.23 12.56
C LYS A 68 11.18 17.68 13.72
N PRO A 69 11.77 17.50 14.92
CA PRO A 69 11.04 17.02 16.07
C PRO A 69 9.80 17.90 16.29
N MET A 70 8.68 17.26 16.65
CA MET A 70 7.43 17.97 16.87
C MET A 70 7.66 19.04 17.96
N PRO A 71 7.49 20.33 17.65
CA PRO A 71 7.97 21.42 18.50
C PRO A 71 7.21 21.55 19.84
N CYS A 72 6.08 20.86 20.00
CA CYS A 72 5.28 20.82 21.23
C CYS A 72 5.10 19.39 21.76
N LEU A 73 6.05 18.49 21.49
CA LEU A 73 5.94 17.08 21.88
C LEU A 73 5.77 16.90 23.38
N ALA A 74 6.61 17.57 24.19
CA ALA A 74 6.56 17.45 25.64
C ALA A 74 5.20 17.91 26.22
N ASP A 75 4.68 19.05 25.77
CA ASP A 75 3.35 19.55 26.20
C ASP A 75 2.22 18.62 25.75
N TYR A 76 2.34 18.04 24.55
CA TYR A 76 1.38 17.07 24.03
C TYR A 76 1.36 15.79 24.87
N GLU A 77 2.54 15.23 25.18
CA GLU A 77 2.65 14.00 25.96
C GLU A 77 2.12 14.20 27.38
N ALA A 78 2.49 15.29 28.05
CA ALA A 78 1.97 15.61 29.38
C ALA A 78 0.44 15.76 29.39
N CYS A 79 -0.13 16.44 28.39
CA CYS A 79 -1.58 16.59 28.22
C CYS A 79 -2.27 15.23 27.98
N ARG A 80 -1.71 14.42 27.07
CA ARG A 80 -2.21 13.08 26.73
C ARG A 80 -2.19 12.16 27.96
N ASP A 81 -1.10 12.17 28.71
CA ASP A 81 -0.91 11.26 29.83
C ASP A 81 -1.82 11.66 31.01
N CYS A 82 -2.06 12.95 31.23
CA CYS A 82 -3.09 13.41 32.16
C CYS A 82 -4.49 12.89 31.79
N TYR A 83 -4.87 12.92 30.50
CA TYR A 83 -6.18 12.41 30.08
C TYR A 83 -6.31 10.89 30.28
N LYS A 84 -5.21 10.13 30.17
CA LYS A 84 -5.21 8.69 30.49
C LYS A 84 -5.44 8.47 31.99
N GLU A 85 -4.84 9.30 32.84
CA GLU A 85 -4.95 9.19 34.31
C GLU A 85 -6.29 9.74 34.86
N HIS A 86 -6.91 10.69 34.16
CA HIS A 86 -8.10 11.41 34.63
C HIS A 86 -9.27 11.34 33.63
N GLY A 87 -9.52 10.18 33.02
CA GLY A 87 -10.60 10.00 32.05
C GLY A 87 -12.01 10.37 32.55
N ASN A 88 -12.26 10.27 33.86
CA ASN A 88 -13.53 10.64 34.49
C ASN A 88 -13.60 12.12 34.94
N ASP A 89 -12.46 12.82 34.99
CA ASP A 89 -12.36 14.20 35.47
C ASP A 89 -11.35 14.99 34.61
N ILE A 90 -11.73 15.13 33.34
CA ILE A 90 -10.97 15.74 32.25
C ILE A 90 -10.56 17.19 32.58
N LEU A 91 -11.30 17.88 33.45
CA LEU A 91 -11.03 19.25 33.86
C LEU A 91 -9.73 19.39 34.68
N LYS A 92 -9.27 18.32 35.33
CA LYS A 92 -7.94 18.30 35.98
C LYS A 92 -6.79 18.53 35.01
N CYS A 93 -6.99 18.23 33.73
CA CYS A 93 -6.00 18.41 32.67
C CYS A 93 -6.05 19.79 32.00
N ALA A 94 -6.91 20.71 32.47
CA ALA A 94 -6.99 22.09 31.98
C ALA A 94 -5.64 22.84 31.92
N PRO A 95 -4.77 22.82 32.96
CA PRO A 95 -3.48 23.52 32.89
C PRO A 95 -2.56 22.95 31.80
N LEU A 96 -2.54 21.62 31.63
CA LEU A 96 -1.72 20.95 30.61
C LEU A 96 -2.25 21.19 29.20
N THR A 97 -3.58 21.21 29.04
CA THR A 97 -4.24 21.57 27.78
C THR A 97 -3.91 23.01 27.38
N ARG A 98 -3.89 23.94 28.35
CA ARG A 98 -3.50 25.33 28.11
C ARG A 98 -2.04 25.45 27.70
N SER A 99 -1.12 24.73 28.37
CA SER A 99 0.31 24.72 28.00
C SER A 99 0.51 24.26 26.56
N TYR A 100 -0.14 23.15 26.18
CA TYR A 100 -0.09 22.63 24.81
C TYR A 100 -0.61 23.65 23.78
N TYR A 101 -1.77 24.25 24.06
CA TYR A 101 -2.34 25.27 23.18
C TYR A 101 -1.42 26.49 23.02
N ASP A 102 -0.84 26.97 24.11
CA ASP A 102 0.07 28.11 24.10
C ASP A 102 1.36 27.80 23.31
N CYS A 103 1.89 26.58 23.42
CA CYS A 103 3.01 26.12 22.60
C CYS A 103 2.66 26.13 21.11
N VAL A 104 1.55 25.50 20.73
CA VAL A 104 1.10 25.42 19.33
C VAL A 104 0.89 26.82 18.75
N ARG A 105 0.31 27.74 19.52
CA ARG A 105 0.13 29.14 19.11
C ARG A 105 1.47 29.83 18.84
N ARG A 106 2.47 29.67 19.72
CA ARG A 106 3.81 30.25 19.52
C ARG A 106 4.47 29.69 18.27
N VAL A 107 4.44 28.37 18.08
CA VAL A 107 5.02 27.71 16.90
C VAL A 107 4.40 28.26 15.61
N LYS A 108 3.07 28.38 15.54
CA LYS A 108 2.36 28.94 14.36
C LYS A 108 2.80 30.38 14.06
N GLN A 109 2.97 31.20 15.09
CA GLN A 109 3.45 32.58 14.91
C GLN A 109 4.89 32.63 14.40
N HIS A 110 5.77 31.74 14.87
CA HIS A 110 7.15 31.66 14.41
C HIS A 110 7.29 31.06 13.00
N SER A 111 6.43 30.12 12.60
CA SER A 111 6.43 29.58 11.24
C SER A 111 5.96 30.62 10.22
N SER A 112 4.95 31.43 10.53
CA SER A 112 4.49 32.50 9.65
C SER A 112 5.59 33.53 9.38
N LYS A 113 6.28 34.00 10.43
CA LYS A 113 7.39 34.95 10.32
C LYS A 113 8.58 34.41 9.52
N LYS A 114 8.83 33.10 9.58
CA LYS A 114 9.95 32.45 8.87
C LYS A 114 9.67 32.25 7.38
N VAL A 115 8.42 31.98 7.02
CA VAL A 115 7.97 31.90 5.62
C VAL A 115 8.07 33.28 4.96
N ASP A 116 7.67 34.35 5.65
CA ASP A 116 7.79 35.72 5.14
C ASP A 116 9.26 36.12 4.90
N MET A 117 10.18 35.76 5.80
CA MET A 117 11.60 36.10 5.67
C MET A 117 12.32 35.33 4.55
N LEU A 118 11.89 34.10 4.24
CA LEU A 118 12.46 33.27 3.16
C LEU A 118 11.93 33.66 1.78
N ILE A 119 10.70 34.16 1.68
CA ILE A 119 10.12 34.63 0.41
C ILE A 119 10.70 35.98 0.01
N TRP A 120 10.96 36.88 0.97
CA TRP A 120 11.49 38.22 0.68
C TRP A 120 13.02 38.30 0.58
N HIS A 121 13.78 37.36 1.13
CA HIS A 121 15.25 37.39 1.07
C HIS A 121 15.82 37.36 -0.36
N PRO A 122 15.37 36.44 -1.25
CA PRO A 122 15.84 36.39 -2.63
C PRO A 122 15.40 37.62 -3.43
N LEU A 123 14.21 38.15 -3.16
CA LEU A 123 13.65 39.32 -3.85
C LEU A 123 14.36 40.63 -3.46
N TRP A 124 14.83 40.77 -2.22
CA TRP A 124 15.54 41.98 -1.77
C TRP A 124 16.99 42.05 -2.29
N LEU A 125 17.66 40.90 -2.47
CA LEU A 125 19.01 40.81 -3.06
C LEU A 125 19.05 41.10 -4.56
N SER A 126 17.92 40.95 -5.28
CA SER A 126 17.81 41.35 -6.69
C SER A 126 17.48 42.83 -6.91
N TYR A 127 17.16 43.58 -5.85
CA TYR A 127 16.78 45.01 -5.93
C TYR A 127 17.87 45.96 -5.40
N LYS A 128 19.12 45.48 -5.29
CA LYS A 128 20.31 46.29 -4.98
C LYS A 128 21.40 46.02 -6.00
#